data_AF-A0A382ITV1-F1
#
_entry.id   AF-A0A382ITV1-F1
#
_cell.length_a   1.000
_cell.length_b   1.000
_cell.length_c   1.000
_cell.angle_alpha   90.00
_cell.angle_beta   90.00
_cell.angle_gamma   90.00
#
_symmetry.space_group_name_H-M   'P 1'
#
loop_
_entity.id
_entity.type
_entity.pdbx_description
1 polymer ?
#
loop_
_entity_poly.entity_id
_entity_poly.type
_entity_poly.pdbx_seq_one_letter_code
_entity_poly.pdbx_strand_id
1 'polypeptide(L)'
;MSTLFKHKSSTGSVTSNRRELWRNFDWVLIVAVALLLTMGTAMIRSSTFEHPTLYDTPRQQIQYAIVGFALIWMLASIDYRYWQSLSKFLYVLIIIALLALFVLGVV
;
A
#
# COMPACT_ATOMS: atom_id res chain seq x y z
N MET A 1 -2.00 -4.78 68.52
CA MET A 1 -0.80 -5.20 67.77
C MET A 1 -1.24 -5.55 66.35
N SER A 2 -1.32 -4.54 65.48
CA SER A 2 -1.84 -4.68 64.10
C SER A 2 -0.72 -5.19 63.19
N THR A 3 -0.85 -6.43 62.71
CA THR A 3 0.06 -7.00 61.71
C THR A 3 -0.25 -6.37 60.35
N LEU A 4 0.52 -5.34 60.00
CA LEU A 4 0.52 -4.66 58.71
C LEU A 4 0.86 -5.66 57.60
N PHE A 5 -0.16 -6.06 56.84
CA PHE A 5 0.01 -6.76 55.58
C PHE A 5 0.71 -5.84 54.57
N LYS A 6 1.99 -6.13 54.32
CA LYS A 6 2.79 -5.46 53.30
C LYS A 6 2.42 -6.02 51.93
N HIS A 7 1.46 -5.38 51.25
CA HIS A 7 1.13 -5.69 49.87
C HIS A 7 2.24 -5.17 48.95
N LYS A 8 3.12 -6.06 48.48
CA LYS A 8 4.16 -5.73 47.51
C LYS A 8 3.54 -5.76 46.11
N SER A 9 3.14 -4.60 45.58
CA SER A 9 2.75 -4.45 44.18
C SER A 9 3.98 -4.61 43.30
N SER A 10 4.13 -5.80 42.72
CA SER A 10 5.12 -6.05 41.68
C SER A 10 4.67 -5.38 40.39
N THR A 11 5.02 -4.11 40.21
CA THR A 11 4.92 -3.41 38.93
C THR A 11 5.94 -4.01 37.97
N GLY A 12 5.48 -4.97 37.15
CA GLY A 12 6.25 -5.50 36.05
C GLY A 12 6.56 -4.38 35.04
N SER A 13 7.85 -4.11 34.83
CA SER A 13 8.31 -3.24 33.76
C SER A 13 7.96 -3.87 32.42
N VAL A 14 6.96 -3.31 31.73
CA VAL A 14 6.65 -3.66 30.34
C VAL A 14 7.80 -3.16 29.49
N THR A 15 8.83 -4.00 29.31
CA THR A 15 9.85 -3.78 28.29
C THR A 15 9.21 -4.04 26.94
N SER A 16 8.70 -2.99 26.28
CA SER A 16 8.15 -3.08 24.94
C SER A 16 9.28 -3.46 23.97
N ASN A 17 9.22 -4.69 23.48
CA ASN A 17 10.24 -5.29 22.65
C ASN A 17 10.14 -4.68 21.23
N ARG A 18 10.91 -3.62 20.94
CA ARG A 18 10.98 -2.95 19.61
C ARG A 18 11.31 -3.90 18.43
N ARG A 19 11.65 -5.16 18.68
CA ARG A 19 11.90 -6.20 17.66
C ARG A 19 10.63 -6.66 16.93
N GLU A 20 9.43 -6.32 17.40
CA GLU A 20 8.17 -6.79 16.78
C GLU A 20 7.79 -6.07 15.49
N LEU A 21 8.23 -4.82 15.29
CA LEU A 21 7.88 -4.04 14.09
C LEU A 21 8.39 -4.68 12.78
N TRP A 22 9.55 -5.32 12.81
CA TRP A 22 10.13 -6.00 11.64
C TRP A 22 9.69 -7.46 11.50
N ARG A 23 9.06 -8.04 12.53
CA ARG A 23 8.61 -9.44 12.53
C ARG A 23 7.20 -9.63 11.96
N ASN A 24 6.37 -8.59 12.03
CA ASN A 24 5.01 -8.60 11.47
C ASN A 24 4.95 -8.14 10.01
N PHE A 25 6.11 -7.94 9.37
CA PHE A 25 6.14 -7.53 7.99
C PHE A 25 5.77 -8.71 7.08
N ASP A 26 4.73 -8.55 6.26
CA ASP A 26 4.23 -9.60 5.38
C ASP A 26 5.12 -9.75 4.14
N TRP A 27 6.18 -10.56 4.29
CA TRP A 27 7.11 -10.88 3.21
C TRP A 27 6.46 -11.65 2.07
N VAL A 28 5.40 -12.41 2.35
CA VAL A 28 4.68 -13.18 1.33
C VAL A 28 3.96 -12.22 0.38
N LEU A 29 3.32 -11.18 0.92
CA LEU A 29 2.66 -10.16 0.12
C LEU A 29 3.64 -9.45 -0.83
N ILE A 30 4.84 -9.08 -0.35
CA ILE A 30 5.85 -8.44 -1.20
C ILE A 30 6.29 -9.34 -2.33
N VAL A 31 6.60 -10.61 -2.04
CA VAL A 31 7.02 -11.57 -3.07
C VAL A 31 5.89 -11.80 -4.07
N ALA A 32 4.65 -11.93 -3.60
CA ALA A 32 3.48 -12.07 -4.47
C ALA A 32 3.33 -10.86 -5.40
N VAL A 33 3.43 -9.63 -4.88
CA VAL A 33 3.37 -8.40 -5.68
C VAL A 33 4.51 -8.34 -6.70
N ALA A 34 5.74 -8.70 -6.32
CA ALA A 34 6.88 -8.71 -7.24
C ALA A 34 6.69 -9.73 -8.38
N LEU A 35 6.16 -10.91 -8.08
CA LEU A 35 5.79 -11.92 -9.07
C LEU A 35 4.68 -11.42 -10.00
N LEU A 36 3.64 -10.78 -9.46
CA LEU A 36 2.57 -10.19 -10.27
C LEU A 36 3.08 -9.09 -11.21
N LEU A 37 3.97 -8.21 -10.73
CA LEU A 37 4.56 -7.16 -11.56
C LEU A 37 5.41 -7.72 -12.70
N THR A 38 6.27 -8.71 -12.41
CA THR A 38 7.12 -9.35 -13.42
C THR A 38 6.32 -10.18 -14.42
N MET A 39 5.29 -10.88 -13.97
CA MET A 39 4.39 -11.62 -14.85
C MET A 39 3.57 -10.67 -15.74
N GLY A 40 3.07 -9.56 -15.18
CA GLY A 40 2.32 -8.55 -15.94
C GLY A 40 3.16 -7.85 -17.00
N THR A 41 4.40 -7.46 -16.67
CA THR A 41 5.32 -6.87 -17.66
C THR A 41 5.71 -7.88 -18.75
N ALA A 42 5.95 -9.14 -18.37
CA ALA A 42 6.22 -10.21 -19.34
C ALA A 42 5.03 -10.45 -20.27
N MET A 43 3.80 -10.43 -19.75
CA MET A 43 2.58 -10.60 -20.53
C MET A 43 2.40 -9.48 -21.55
N ILE A 44 2.56 -8.21 -21.14
CA ILE A 44 2.50 -7.06 -22.05
C ILE A 44 3.57 -7.17 -23.13
N ARG A 45 4.82 -7.47 -22.75
CA ARG A 45 5.88 -7.69 -23.73
C ARG A 45 5.53 -8.81 -24.71
N SER A 46 4.92 -9.89 -24.23
CA SER A 46 4.51 -11.03 -25.06
C SER A 46 3.40 -10.67 -26.04
N SER A 47 2.40 -9.90 -25.63
CA SER A 47 1.31 -9.48 -26.53
C SER A 47 1.74 -8.44 -27.57
N THR A 48 2.83 -7.73 -27.29
CA THR A 48 3.24 -6.55 -28.03
C THR A 48 4.48 -6.76 -28.90
N PHE A 49 5.13 -7.93 -28.80
CA PHE A 49 6.47 -8.21 -29.37
C PHE A 49 6.61 -7.96 -30.88
N GLU A 50 5.51 -7.97 -31.65
CA GLU A 50 5.52 -7.77 -33.11
C GLU A 50 4.61 -6.61 -33.58
N HIS A 51 4.17 -5.74 -32.66
CA HIS A 51 3.26 -4.64 -33.00
C HIS A 51 4.01 -3.34 -33.36
N PRO A 52 3.81 -2.76 -34.56
CA PRO A 52 4.59 -1.63 -35.06
C PRO A 52 4.40 -0.32 -34.30
N THR A 53 3.29 -0.16 -33.55
CA THR A 53 2.95 1.07 -32.83
C THR A 53 3.12 0.98 -31.32
N LEU A 54 3.38 -0.21 -30.78
CA LEU A 54 3.34 -0.48 -29.33
C LEU A 54 4.71 -0.87 -28.76
N TYR A 55 5.79 -0.70 -29.53
CA TYR A 55 7.14 -1.14 -29.15
C TYR A 55 7.63 -0.56 -27.80
N ASP A 56 7.14 0.62 -27.41
CA ASP A 56 7.56 1.31 -26.17
C ASP A 56 6.65 1.01 -24.96
N THR A 57 5.54 0.29 -25.16
CA THR A 57 4.58 -0.08 -24.09
C THR A 57 5.21 -0.90 -22.96
N PRO A 58 6.11 -1.87 -23.21
CA PRO A 58 6.77 -2.60 -22.13
C PRO A 58 7.64 -1.70 -21.24
N ARG A 59 8.28 -0.67 -21.81
CA ARG A 59 9.09 0.30 -21.07
C ARG A 59 8.21 1.15 -20.16
N GLN A 60 7.07 1.61 -20.66
CA GLN A 60 6.09 2.37 -19.88
C GLN A 60 5.54 1.53 -18.72
N GLN A 61 5.24 0.24 -18.95
CA GLN A 61 4.77 -0.65 -17.88
C GLN A 61 5.78 -0.76 -16.73
N ILE A 62 7.07 -0.87 -17.04
CA ILE A 62 8.13 -0.91 -16.02
C ILE A 62 8.19 0.41 -15.25
N GLN A 63 8.07 1.55 -15.93
CA GLN A 63 8.05 2.86 -15.28
C GLN A 63 6.86 2.99 -14.31
N TYR A 64 5.66 2.61 -14.74
CA TYR A 64 4.48 2.63 -13.87
C TYR A 64 4.59 1.64 -12.72
N ALA A 65 5.19 0.47 -12.92
CA ALA A 65 5.46 -0.49 -11.85
C ALA A 65 6.40 0.09 -10.79
N ILE A 66 7.47 0.77 -11.18
CA ILE A 66 8.41 1.43 -10.26
C ILE A 66 7.73 2.56 -9.51
N VAL A 67 6.96 3.41 -10.20
CA VAL A 67 6.22 4.51 -9.58
C VAL A 67 5.19 3.98 -8.58
N GLY A 68 4.40 2.98 -8.97
CA GLY A 68 3.42 2.32 -8.10
C GLY A 68 4.08 1.68 -6.89
N PHE A 69 5.22 1.01 -7.07
CA PHE A 69 5.98 0.44 -5.97
C PHE A 69 6.45 1.53 -5.00
N ALA A 70 7.00 2.65 -5.49
CA ALA A 70 7.39 3.77 -4.62
C ALA A 70 6.18 4.40 -3.89
N LEU A 71 5.06 4.54 -4.60
CA LEU A 71 3.81 5.10 -4.04
C LEU A 71 3.27 4.25 -2.89
N ILE A 72 3.33 2.93 -2.96
CA ILE A 72 2.79 2.08 -1.87
C ILE A 72 3.53 2.32 -0.56
N TRP A 73 4.86 2.50 -0.61
CA TRP A 73 5.67 2.83 0.56
C TRP A 73 5.35 4.23 1.09
N MET A 74 5.19 5.20 0.19
CA MET A 74 4.80 6.56 0.56
C MET A 74 3.43 6.60 1.24
N LEU A 75 2.42 5.94 0.67
CA LEU A 75 1.07 5.89 1.23
C LEU A 75 1.03 5.10 2.56
N ALA A 76 1.77 3.99 2.64
CA ALA A 76 1.86 3.18 3.86
C ALA A 76 2.59 3.90 5.00
N SER A 77 3.44 4.90 4.70
CA SER A 77 4.10 5.73 5.72
C SER A 77 3.14 6.69 6.45
N ILE A 78 1.97 6.96 5.87
CA ILE A 78 0.95 7.84 6.44
C ILE A 78 0.04 7.01 7.35
N ASP A 79 -0.26 7.55 8.54
CA ASP A 79 -1.15 6.90 9.53
C ASP A 79 -2.52 6.59 8.92
N TYR A 80 -3.00 5.35 9.12
CA TYR A 80 -4.32 4.88 8.68
C TYR A 80 -5.48 5.76 9.14
N ARG A 81 -5.33 6.47 10.26
CA ARG A 81 -6.34 7.40 10.81
C ARG A 81 -6.56 8.60 9.89
N TYR A 82 -5.51 9.06 9.22
CA TYR A 82 -5.60 10.13 8.23
C TYR A 82 -6.38 9.66 7.00
N TRP A 83 -6.08 8.46 6.50
CA TRP A 83 -6.84 7.84 5.41
C TRP A 83 -8.32 7.64 5.78
N GLN A 84 -8.59 7.27 7.03
CA GLN A 84 -9.94 7.09 7.53
C GLN A 84 -10.73 8.41 7.56
N SER A 85 -10.13 9.52 8.01
CA SER A 85 -10.82 10.81 8.02
C SER A 85 -11.06 11.35 6.60
N LEU A 86 -10.13 11.09 5.68
CA LEU A 86 -10.23 11.53 4.28
C LEU A 86 -11.19 10.68 3.43
N SER A 87 -11.54 9.47 3.88
CA SER A 87 -12.37 8.51 3.14
C SER A 87 -13.66 9.10 2.57
N LYS A 88 -14.43 9.85 3.37
CA LYS A 88 -15.68 10.49 2.92
C LYS A 88 -15.43 11.55 1.86
N PHE A 89 -14.36 12.33 2.01
CA PHE A 89 -13.98 13.35 1.03
C PHE A 89 -13.55 12.71 -0.30
N LEU A 90 -12.69 11.68 -0.26
CA LEU A 90 -12.27 10.94 -1.45
C LEU A 90 -13.46 10.29 -2.16
N TYR A 91 -14.41 9.75 -1.41
CA TYR A 91 -15.60 9.13 -1.99
C TYR A 91 -16.43 10.14 -2.80
N VAL A 92 -16.71 11.32 -2.22
CA VAL A 92 -17.42 12.40 -2.92
C VAL A 92 -16.61 12.89 -4.12
N LEU A 93 -15.30 13.06 -3.97
CA LEU A 93 -14.41 13.46 -5.05
C LEU A 93 -14.44 12.47 -6.22
N ILE A 94 -14.41 11.16 -5.94
CA ILE A 94 -14.49 10.11 -6.96
C ILE A 94 -15.84 10.16 -7.68
N ILE A 95 -16.96 10.32 -6.96
CA ILE A 95 -18.28 10.48 -7.59
C ILE A 95 -18.31 11.69 -8.52
N ILE A 96 -17.79 12.84 -8.07
CA ILE A 96 -17.73 14.05 -8.88
C ILE A 96 -16.85 13.82 -10.12
N ALA A 97 -15.70 13.18 -9.97
CA ALA A 97 -14.80 12.86 -11.08
C ALA A 97 -15.48 11.91 -12.10
N LEU A 98 -16.25 10.92 -11.64
CA LEU A 98 -17.04 10.04 -12.51
C LEU A 98 -18.12 10.80 -13.28
N LEU A 99 -18.87 11.67 -12.62
CA LEU A 99 -19.90 12.50 -13.27
C LEU A 99 -19.26 13.48 -14.27
N ALA A 100 -18.12 14.08 -13.91
CA ALA A 100 -17.37 14.95 -14.80
C ALA A 100 -16.85 14.19 -16.03
N LEU A 101 -16.28 13.00 -15.85
CA LEU A 101 -15.83 12.14 -16.94
C LEU A 101 -16.98 11.73 -17.85
N PHE A 102 -18.15 11.43 -17.30
CA PHE A 102 -19.33 11.06 -18.09
C PHE A 102 -19.79 12.19 -19.02
N VAL A 103 -19.66 13.44 -18.58
CA VAL A 103 -20.06 14.62 -19.37
C VAL A 103 -18.95 15.08 -20.32
N LEU A 104 -17.69 15.08 -19.87
CA LEU A 104 -16.56 15.65 -20.60
C LEU A 104 -15.80 14.62 -21.45
N GLY A 105 -15.83 13.34 -21.09
CA GLY A 105 -15.03 12.27 -21.69
C GLY A 105 -15.52 11.78 -23.07
N VAL A 106 -16.49 12.48 -23.67
CA VAL A 106 -17.04 12.20 -25.01
C VAL A 106 -16.51 13.17 -26.07
N VAL A 107 -15.62 14.10 -25.71
CA VAL A 107 -15.01 15.06 -26.65
C VAL A 107 -13.67 14.56 -27.19
#